data_AF-A0A4Y1Z7C9-F1
#
_entry.id   AF-A0A4Y1Z7C9-F1
#
_cell.length_a   1.000
_cell.length_b   1.000
_cell.length_c   1.000
_cell.angle_alpha   90.00
_cell.angle_beta   90.00
_cell.angle_gamma   90.00
#
_symmetry.space_group_name_H-M   'P 1'
#
loop_
_entity.id
_entity.type
_entity.pdbx_description
1 polymer ?
#
loop_
_entity_poly.entity_id
_entity_poly.type
_entity_poly.pdbx_seq_one_letter_code
_entity_poly.pdbx_strand_id
1 'polypeptide(L)'
;MTKAERLDNKHSCLTHAMVLTGVNLVDGKPNRWKVENSWGEKVGTKGYFVMSDPWMDEYTYQVVINKKYLSDELKAAFEQDPVELKPWDPMGALAMMQ
;
A
#
# COMPACT_ATOMS: atom_id res chain seq x y z
N MET A 1 -9.28 -14.74 -9.00
CA MET A 1 -9.24 -13.36 -9.51
C MET A 1 -7.86 -12.77 -9.27
N THR A 2 -7.20 -12.26 -10.30
CA THR A 2 -5.94 -11.52 -10.20
C THR A 2 -6.15 -10.17 -9.49
N LYS A 3 -5.08 -9.52 -9.05
CA LYS A 3 -5.16 -8.18 -8.42
C LYS A 3 -5.81 -7.14 -9.35
N ALA A 4 -5.51 -7.19 -10.64
CA ALA A 4 -6.13 -6.34 -11.66
C ALA A 4 -7.62 -6.63 -11.80
N GLU A 5 -8.01 -7.91 -11.95
CA GLU A 5 -9.43 -8.29 -12.05
C GLU A 5 -10.24 -7.84 -10.82
N ARG A 6 -9.65 -7.86 -9.62
CA ARG A 6 -10.31 -7.36 -8.41
C ARG A 6 -10.51 -5.84 -8.41
N LEU A 7 -9.57 -5.07 -8.96
CA LEU A 7 -9.73 -3.62 -9.14
C LEU A 7 -10.81 -3.32 -10.18
N ASP A 8 -10.75 -3.96 -11.35
CA ASP A 8 -11.67 -3.71 -12.46
C ASP A 8 -13.12 -4.02 -12.09
N ASN A 9 -13.33 -5.09 -11.32
CA ASN A 9 -14.65 -5.53 -10.87
C ASN A 9 -15.07 -4.93 -9.51
N LYS A 10 -14.35 -3.93 -8.99
CA LYS A 10 -14.63 -3.28 -7.69
C LYS A 10 -14.71 -4.25 -6.49
N HIS A 11 -14.08 -5.42 -6.61
CA HIS A 11 -13.98 -6.41 -5.54
C HIS A 11 -12.86 -6.05 -4.54
N SER A 12 -11.92 -5.19 -4.95
CA SER A 12 -10.88 -4.63 -4.09
C SER A 12 -10.59 -3.20 -4.51
N CYS A 13 -10.25 -2.35 -3.55
CA CYS A 13 -9.78 -0.98 -3.77
C CYS A 13 -8.95 -0.51 -2.58
N LEU A 14 -8.35 0.66 -2.72
CA LEU A 14 -7.73 1.36 -1.61
C LEU A 14 -8.83 1.84 -0.63
N THR A 15 -8.73 1.46 0.64
CA THR A 15 -9.76 1.77 1.65
C THR A 15 -9.20 2.46 2.87
N HIS A 16 -7.95 2.18 3.25
CA HIS A 16 -7.38 2.67 4.50
C HIS A 16 -5.87 2.93 4.38
N ALA A 17 -5.39 3.94 5.09
CA ALA A 17 -3.97 4.29 5.16
C ALA A 17 -3.40 3.90 6.54
N MET A 18 -2.23 3.28 6.55
CA MET A 18 -1.51 2.83 7.75
C MET A 18 0.00 3.10 7.60
N VAL A 19 0.77 2.90 8.67
CA VAL A 19 2.20 3.21 8.67
C VAL A 19 3.04 1.93 8.81
N LEU A 20 3.98 1.72 7.90
CA LEU A 20 5.00 0.67 8.05
C LEU A 20 6.05 1.12 9.07
N THR A 21 6.26 0.35 10.13
CA THR A 21 7.21 0.67 11.22
C THR A 21 8.34 -0.33 11.38
N GLY A 22 8.31 -1.43 10.60
CA GLY A 22 9.40 -2.39 10.56
C GLY A 22 9.17 -3.48 9.51
N VAL A 23 10.25 -4.16 9.15
CA VAL A 23 10.25 -5.31 8.23
C VAL A 23 11.11 -6.41 8.84
N ASN A 24 10.67 -7.65 8.73
CA ASN A 24 11.49 -8.81 9.06
C ASN A 24 12.06 -9.42 7.78
N LEU A 25 13.39 -9.51 7.71
CA LEU A 25 14.10 -10.13 6.60
C LEU A 25 14.55 -11.55 6.97
N VAL A 26 14.38 -12.48 6.03
CA VAL A 26 14.98 -13.83 6.05
C VAL A 26 15.78 -13.97 4.76
N ASP A 27 17.09 -14.22 4.87
CA ASP A 27 18.01 -14.27 3.73
C ASP A 27 17.94 -13.02 2.83
N GLY A 28 17.79 -11.85 3.44
CA GLY A 28 17.68 -10.57 2.74
C GLY A 28 16.31 -10.29 2.10
N LYS A 29 15.33 -11.19 2.23
CA LYS A 29 13.98 -11.02 1.67
C LYS A 29 12.94 -10.75 2.76
N PRO A 30 11.99 -9.83 2.56
CA PRO A 30 10.90 -9.63 3.50
C PRO A 30 10.03 -10.88 3.61
N ASN A 31 9.56 -11.19 4.82
CA ASN A 31 8.50 -12.18 5.01
C ASN A 31 7.30 -11.65 5.82
N ARG A 32 7.48 -10.59 6.60
CA ARG A 32 6.41 -9.87 7.29
C ARG A 32 6.80 -8.43 7.61
N TRP A 33 5.78 -7.60 7.73
CA TRP A 33 5.84 -6.17 7.95
C TRP A 33 5.11 -5.84 9.25
N LYS A 34 5.69 -4.94 10.05
CA LYS A 34 5.05 -4.37 11.23
C LYS A 34 4.32 -3.11 10.81
N VAL A 35 3.02 -3.06 11.09
CA VAL A 35 2.12 -1.99 10.65
C VAL A 35 1.51 -1.32 11.87
N GLU A 36 1.60 0.00 11.96
CA GLU A 36 0.91 0.83 12.95
C GLU A 36 -0.42 1.31 12.37
N ASN A 37 -1.48 1.21 13.17
CA ASN A 37 -2.81 1.64 12.78
C ASN A 37 -3.32 2.76 13.73
N SER A 38 -4.32 3.52 13.28
CA SER A 38 -4.88 4.68 13.98
C SER A 38 -6.10 4.36 14.86
N TRP A 39 -6.38 3.08 15.13
CA TRP A 39 -7.56 2.63 15.89
C TRP A 39 -7.32 2.52 17.41
N GLY A 40 -6.26 3.14 17.92
CA GLY A 40 -5.86 3.11 19.32
C GLY A 40 -5.26 1.75 19.76
N GLU A 41 -4.86 1.68 21.02
CA GLU A 41 -4.04 0.56 21.52
C GLU A 41 -4.82 -0.75 21.76
N LYS A 42 -6.15 -0.67 21.86
CA LYS A 42 -7.01 -1.84 22.18
C LYS A 42 -7.17 -2.80 21.01
N VAL A 43 -6.98 -2.32 19.78
CA VAL A 43 -7.18 -3.10 18.56
C VAL A 43 -5.82 -3.57 18.04
N GLY A 44 -5.73 -4.85 17.65
CA GLY A 44 -4.46 -5.49 17.32
C GLY A 44 -3.59 -5.72 18.57
N THR A 45 -2.28 -5.66 18.40
CA THR A 45 -1.30 -5.79 19.49
C THR A 45 -0.76 -4.42 19.85
N LYS A 46 -1.42 -3.73 20.79
CA LYS A 46 -1.08 -2.34 21.18
C LYS A 46 -1.13 -1.37 19.99
N GLY A 47 -2.15 -1.48 19.15
CA GLY A 47 -2.30 -0.66 17.93
C GLY A 47 -1.48 -1.13 16.73
N TYR A 48 -0.69 -2.20 16.87
CA TYR A 48 0.12 -2.76 15.79
C TYR A 48 -0.46 -4.06 15.22
N PHE A 49 -0.19 -4.26 13.94
CA PHE A 49 -0.53 -5.44 13.16
C PHE A 49 0.73 -6.04 12.52
N VAL A 50 0.63 -7.31 12.16
CA VAL A 50 1.62 -8.00 11.35
C VAL A 50 0.99 -8.32 10.02
N MET A 51 1.62 -7.86 8.94
CA MET A 51 1.19 -8.08 7.57
C MET A 51 2.20 -8.99 6.89
N SER A 52 1.75 -10.11 6.33
CA SER A 52 2.64 -11.00 5.58
C SER A 52 3.07 -10.37 4.26
N ASP A 53 4.22 -10.77 3.73
CA ASP A 53 4.70 -10.29 2.43
C ASP A 53 3.72 -10.59 1.28
N PRO A 54 3.12 -11.79 1.17
CA PRO A 54 2.09 -12.04 0.15
C PRO A 54 0.83 -11.19 0.30
N TRP A 55 0.48 -10.76 1.53
CA TRP A 55 -0.66 -9.87 1.72
C TRP A 55 -0.33 -8.47 1.20
N MET A 56 0.89 -7.98 1.46
CA MET A 56 1.39 -6.71 0.93
C MET A 56 1.28 -6.68 -0.60
N ASP A 57 1.70 -7.75 -1.26
CA ASP A 57 1.62 -7.88 -2.72
C ASP A 57 0.19 -7.83 -3.26
N GLU A 58 -0.76 -8.46 -2.58
CA GLU A 58 -2.13 -8.61 -3.09
C GLU A 58 -3.04 -7.42 -2.77
N TYR A 59 -2.82 -6.73 -1.65
CA TYR A 59 -3.79 -5.76 -1.10
C TYR A 59 -3.21 -4.36 -0.81
N THR A 60 -1.90 -4.15 -0.91
CA THR A 60 -1.31 -2.81 -0.87
C THR A 60 -1.18 -2.24 -2.27
N TYR A 61 -1.63 -1.01 -2.47
CA TYR A 61 -1.62 -0.35 -3.78
C TYR A 61 -0.68 0.85 -3.86
N GLN A 62 -0.45 1.54 -2.73
CA GLN A 62 0.36 2.75 -2.68
C GLN A 62 1.27 2.73 -1.45
N VAL A 63 2.49 3.22 -1.64
CA VAL A 63 3.43 3.56 -0.56
C VAL A 63 3.99 4.95 -0.83
N VAL A 64 4.26 5.68 0.24
CA VAL A 64 4.89 7.00 0.16
C VAL A 64 6.31 6.89 0.70
N ILE A 65 7.27 7.25 -0.13
CA ILE A 65 8.70 7.22 0.21
C ILE A 65 9.35 8.56 -0.10
N ASN A 66 10.48 8.83 0.56
CA ASN A 66 11.27 10.03 0.26
C ASN A 66 11.94 9.89 -1.11
N LYS A 67 11.89 10.95 -1.93
CA LYS A 67 12.48 10.99 -3.29
C LYS A 67 13.97 10.59 -3.33
N LYS A 68 14.72 10.77 -2.24
CA LYS A 68 16.14 10.37 -2.15
C LYS A 68 16.36 8.85 -2.31
N TYR A 69 15.32 8.03 -2.13
CA TYR A 69 15.38 6.58 -2.28
C TYR A 69 14.94 6.09 -3.66
N LEU A 70 14.51 7.00 -4.56
CA LEU A 70 14.14 6.62 -5.92
C LEU A 70 15.39 6.29 -6.74
N SER A 71 15.30 5.26 -7.57
CA SER A 71 16.24 5.03 -8.66
C SER A 71 16.13 6.15 -9.69
N ASP A 72 17.15 6.31 -10.53
CA ASP A 72 17.12 7.35 -11.58
C ASP A 72 16.00 7.11 -12.61
N GLU A 73 15.66 5.84 -12.87
CA GLU A 73 14.49 5.45 -13.68
C GLU A 73 13.18 5.97 -13.04
N LEU A 74 12.98 5.75 -11.74
CA LEU A 74 11.77 6.21 -11.06
C LEU A 74 11.70 7.73 -10.94
N LYS A 75 12.84 8.42 -10.79
CA LYS A 75 12.88 9.89 -10.85
C LYS A 75 12.48 10.39 -12.23
N ALA A 76 13.00 9.80 -13.30
CA ALA A 76 12.64 10.17 -14.65
C ALA A 76 11.15 9.94 -14.93
N ALA A 77 10.58 8.81 -14.47
CA ALA A 77 9.15 8.54 -14.57
C ALA A 77 8.30 9.55 -13.79
N PHE A 78 8.76 10.01 -12.62
CA PHE A 78 8.06 11.00 -11.82
C PHE A 78 7.95 12.38 -12.50
N GLU A 79 8.91 12.74 -13.37
CA GLU A 79 8.94 14.03 -14.08
C GLU A 79 8.19 14.01 -15.42
N GLN A 80 7.57 12.89 -15.81
CA GLN A 80 6.76 12.77 -17.03
C GLN A 80 5.38 13.40 -16.86
N ASP A 81 4.74 13.74 -17.99
CA ASP A 81 3.34 14.17 -17.98
C ASP A 81 2.45 13.04 -17.40
N PRO A 82 1.56 13.37 -16.45
CA PRO A 82 0.74 12.37 -15.79
C PRO A 82 -0.30 11.79 -16.74
N VAL A 83 -0.57 10.49 -16.61
CA VAL A 83 -1.74 9.87 -17.24
C VAL A 83 -2.98 10.28 -16.47
N GLU A 84 -3.86 11.07 -17.09
CA GLU A 84 -5.11 11.48 -16.48
C GLU A 84 -6.09 10.30 -16.38
N LEU A 85 -6.48 9.96 -15.15
CA LEU A 85 -7.49 8.95 -14.88
C LEU A 85 -8.86 9.59 -14.68
N LYS A 86 -9.91 8.80 -14.91
CA LYS A 86 -11.30 9.25 -14.71
C LYS A 86 -11.56 9.50 -13.22
N PRO A 87 -12.46 10.43 -12.84
CA PRO A 87 -12.74 10.73 -11.42
C PRO A 87 -13.23 9.54 -10.57
N TRP A 88 -13.76 8.50 -11.20
CA TRP A 88 -14.26 7.28 -10.54
C TRP A 88 -13.30 6.09 -10.61
N ASP A 89 -12.04 6.33 -11.00
CA ASP A 89 -11.02 5.29 -11.02
C ASP A 89 -10.74 4.75 -9.61
N PRO A 90 -10.64 3.42 -9.41
CA PRO A 90 -10.44 2.82 -8.10
C PRO A 90 -9.10 3.19 -7.45
N MET A 91 -8.13 3.73 -8.21
CA MET A 91 -6.81 4.15 -7.71
C MET A 91 -6.82 5.51 -6.97
N GLY A 92 -7.96 6.20 -6.89
CA GLY A 92 -8.13 7.45 -6.15
C GLY A 92 -8.81 7.32 -4.77
N ALA A 93 -9.35 6.15 -4.44
CA ALA A 93 -10.09 5.95 -3.20
C ALA A 93 -9.13 5.96 -1.98
N LEU A 94 -9.19 6.97 -1.13
CA LEU A 94 -8.57 6.90 0.20
C LEU A 94 -9.68 7.17 1.21
N ALA A 95 -9.89 6.25 2.15
CA ALA A 95 -10.91 6.35 3.20
C ALA A 95 -12.35 6.49 2.66
N MET A 96 -12.75 5.62 1.72
CA MET A 96 -14.18 5.43 1.42
C MET A 96 -14.86 4.93 2.70
N MET A 97 -15.61 5.79 3.38
CA MET A 97 -16.51 5.36 4.46
C MET A 97 -17.57 4.46 3.84
N GLN A 98 -17.51 3.16 4.14
CA GLN A 98 -18.67 2.28 4.04
C GLN A 98 -19.66 2.59 5.16
#